data_AF-A0A850RA08-F1
#
_entry.id   AF-A0A850RA08-F1
#
_cell.length_a   1.000
_cell.length_b   1.000
_cell.length_c   1.000
_cell.angle_alpha   90.00
_cell.angle_beta   90.00
_cell.angle_gamma   90.00
#
_symmetry.space_group_name_H-M   'P 1'
#
loop_
_entity.id
_entity.type
_entity.pdbx_description
1 polymer ?
#
loop_
_entity_poly.entity_id
_entity_poly.type
_entity_poly.pdbx_seq_one_letter_code
_entity_poly.pdbx_strand_id
1 'polypeptide(L)' 'MITGIVGQAGWMGMQRGMDGLSQNASEIASASVKSPAGASVRDISAPLVDQTENLRQVEASAKVVQADNDMSNYLIDILA' A
#
# COMPACT_ATOMS: atom_id res chain seq x y z
N MET A 1 11.64 -20.95 -10.62
CA MET A 1 11.16 -19.75 -11.35
C MET A 1 9.85 -19.18 -10.80
N ILE A 2 9.00 -19.94 -10.09
CA ILE A 2 7.73 -19.42 -9.55
C ILE A 2 7.95 -18.47 -8.35
N THR A 3 8.91 -18.76 -7.46
CA THR A 3 9.23 -17.98 -6.24
C THR A 3 9.52 -16.50 -6.57
N GLY A 4 10.46 -16.22 -7.47
CA GLY A 4 10.81 -14.84 -7.85
C GLY A 4 9.65 -14.01 -8.45
N ILE A 5 8.67 -14.65 -9.08
CA ILE A 5 7.50 -13.94 -9.66
C ILE A 5 6.55 -13.47 -8.55
N VAL A 6 6.38 -14.26 -7.49
CA VAL A 6 5.47 -13.96 -6.37
C VAL A 6 6.04 -12.83 -5.51
N GLY A 7 7.35 -12.89 -5.18
CA GLY A 7 8.04 -11.79 -4.50
C GLY A 7 7.95 -10.47 -5.29
N GLN A 8 8.18 -10.50 -6.61
CA GLN A 8 8.05 -9.32 -7.48
C GLN A 8 6.63 -8.74 -7.48
N ALA A 9 5.60 -9.58 -7.53
CA ALA A 9 4.22 -9.15 -7.46
C ALA A 9 3.89 -8.46 -6.12
N GLY A 10 4.43 -8.99 -5.01
CA GLY A 10 4.37 -8.35 -3.69
C GLY A 10 5.04 -6.97 -3.69
N TRP A 11 6.27 -6.85 -4.19
CA TRP A 11 6.96 -5.56 -4.28
C TRP A 11 6.18 -4.51 -5.10
N MET A 12 5.67 -4.88 -6.28
CA MET A 12 4.87 -3.97 -7.10
C MET A 12 3.54 -3.59 -6.45
N GLY A 13 2.93 -4.49 -5.67
CA GLY A 13 1.74 -4.20 -4.90
C GLY A 13 2.00 -3.19 -3.78
N MET A 14 3.14 -3.36 -3.09
CA MET A 14 3.58 -2.46 -2.02
C MET A 14 3.84 -1.05 -2.56
N GLN A 15 4.57 -0.94 -3.69
CA GLN A 15 4.85 0.34 -4.33
C GLN A 15 3.57 1.08 -4.70
N ARG A 16 2.64 0.41 -5.39
CA ARG A 16 1.35 1.01 -5.77
C ARG A 16 0.53 1.47 -4.57
N GLY A 17 0.50 0.68 -3.50
CA GLY A 17 -0.19 1.07 -2.26
C GLY A 17 0.45 2.31 -1.61
N MET A 18 1.78 2.39 -1.59
CA MET A 18 2.50 3.59 -1.07
C MET A 18 2.24 4.84 -1.91
N ASP A 19 2.22 4.71 -3.24
CA ASP A 19 1.90 5.82 -4.15
C ASP A 19 0.47 6.32 -3.89
N GLY A 20 -0.49 5.40 -3.74
CA GLY A 20 -1.88 5.71 -3.40
C GLY A 20 -2.01 6.41 -2.04
N LEU A 21 -1.32 5.92 -0.99
CA LEU A 21 -1.27 6.56 0.32
C LEU A 21 -0.77 8.01 0.24
N SER A 22 0.29 8.25 -0.54
CA SER A 22 0.85 9.59 -0.74
C SER A 22 -0.16 10.52 -1.42
N GLN A 23 -0.85 10.03 -2.46
CA GLN A 23 -1.88 10.77 -3.16
C GLN A 23 -3.07 11.11 -2.24
N ASN A 24 -3.63 10.13 -1.53
CA ASN A 24 -4.75 10.38 -0.63
C ASN A 24 -4.36 11.34 0.51
N ALA A 25 -3.15 11.24 1.05
CA ALA A 25 -2.65 12.16 2.07
C ALA A 25 -2.57 13.60 1.55
N SER A 26 -2.12 13.80 0.31
CA SER A 26 -2.11 15.11 -0.35
C SER A 26 -3.52 15.68 -0.51
N GLU A 27 -4.47 14.85 -0.94
CA GLU A 27 -5.87 15.25 -1.10
C GLU A 27 -6.52 15.66 0.22
N ILE A 28 -6.33 14.86 1.28
CA ILE A 28 -6.81 15.15 2.64
C ILE A 28 -6.20 16.45 3.17
N ALA A 29 -4.89 16.62 3.06
CA ALA A 29 -4.20 17.83 3.51
C ALA A 29 -4.70 19.08 2.74
N SER A 30 -4.93 18.95 1.43
CA SER A 30 -5.44 20.05 0.61
C SER A 30 -6.87 20.48 0.98
N ALA A 31 -7.69 19.54 1.47
CA ALA A 31 -9.05 19.81 1.94
C ALA A 31 -9.05 20.64 3.23
N SER A 32 -8.04 20.49 4.09
CA SER A 32 -7.88 21.30 5.31
C SER A 32 -7.42 22.74 5.03
N VAL A 33 -6.71 22.99 3.92
CA VAL A 33 -6.07 24.29 3.64
C VAL A 33 -6.93 25.22 2.76
N LYS A 34 -7.87 24.68 1.96
CA LYS A 34 -8.63 25.44 0.95
C LYS A 34 -10.09 25.77 1.34
N SER A 35 -10.35 26.14 2.59
CA SER A 35 -11.66 26.71 2.96
C SER A 35 -11.59 28.23 3.10
N PRO A 36 -11.79 29.00 2.02
CA PRO A 36 -12.11 30.43 2.16
C PRO A 36 -13.41 30.56 2.94
N ALA A 37 -13.51 31.58 3.80
CA ALA A 37 -14.67 31.84 4.64
C ALA A 37 -15.98 31.76 3.82
N GLY A 38 -16.79 30.72 4.06
CA GLY A 38 -18.07 30.49 3.40
C GLY A 38 -18.13 29.31 2.41
N ALA A 39 -17.03 28.60 2.13
CA ALA A 39 -17.07 27.38 1.32
C ALA A 39 -17.49 26.16 2.17
N SER A 40 -18.42 25.35 1.65
CA SER A 40 -18.80 24.06 2.23
C SER A 40 -17.56 23.19 2.48
N VAL A 41 -17.47 22.57 3.66
CA VAL A 41 -16.39 21.62 4.00
C VAL A 41 -16.21 20.65 2.84
N ARG A 42 -14.99 20.58 2.28
CA ARG A 42 -14.67 19.66 1.20
C ARG A 42 -14.75 18.24 1.76
N ASP A 43 -15.56 17.39 1.13
CA ASP A 43 -15.73 16.00 1.55
C ASP A 43 -14.40 15.23 1.47
N ILE A 44 -14.00 14.63 2.59
CA ILE A 44 -12.79 13.81 2.71
C ILE A 44 -13.11 12.33 2.95
N SER A 45 -14.38 11.93 2.94
CA SER A 45 -14.78 10.54 3.19
C SER A 45 -14.19 9.58 2.16
N ALA A 46 -14.27 9.92 0.87
CA ALA A 46 -13.68 9.13 -0.22
C ALA A 46 -12.15 8.94 -0.06
N PRO A 47 -11.32 10.00 0.03
CA PRO A 47 -9.88 9.81 0.17
C PRO A 47 -9.47 9.11 1.47
N LEU A 48 -10.29 9.14 2.53
CA LEU A 48 -10.04 8.35 3.76
C LEU A 48 -10.31 6.85 3.58
N VAL A 49 -11.36 6.50 2.83
CA VAL A 49 -11.64 5.10 2.48
C VAL A 49 -10.53 4.57 1.58
N ASP A 50 -10.18 5.31 0.54
CA ASP A 50 -9.10 4.96 -0.39
C ASP A 50 -7.75 4.84 0.32
N GLN A 51 -7.46 5.74 1.27
CA GLN A 51 -6.24 5.64 2.10
C GLN A 51 -6.20 4.33 2.90
N THR A 52 -7.35 3.89 3.41
CA THR A 52 -7.46 2.61 4.14
C THR A 52 -7.25 1.42 3.21
N GLU A 53 -7.80 1.45 2.00
CA GLU A 53 -7.61 0.39 1.01
C GLU A 53 -6.14 0.30 0.56
N ASN A 54 -5.51 1.44 0.31
CA ASN A 54 -4.09 1.51 -0.04
C ASN A 54 -3.19 1.01 1.09
N LEU A 55 -3.51 1.30 2.35
CA LEU A 55 -2.80 0.73 3.51
C LEU A 55 -2.91 -0.81 3.51
N ARG A 56 -4.12 -1.35 3.34
CA ARG A 56 -4.35 -2.80 3.29
C ARG A 56 -3.60 -3.46 2.13
N GLN A 57 -3.50 -2.78 0.98
CA GLN A 57 -2.73 -3.24 -0.17
C GLN A 57 -1.24 -3.37 0.16
N VAL A 58 -0.66 -2.39 0.86
CA VAL A 58 0.73 -2.43 1.35
C VAL A 58 0.92 -3.61 2.31
N GLU A 59 0.04 -3.76 3.30
CA GLU A 59 0.11 -4.83 4.30
C GLU A 59 0.00 -6.23 3.67
N ALA A 60 -0.96 -6.42 2.75
CA ALA A 60 -1.13 -7.68 2.04
C ALA A 60 0.09 -8.01 1.18
N SER A 61 0.64 -7.00 0.49
CA SER A 61 1.84 -7.13 -0.32
C SER A 61 3.07 -7.47 0.51
N ALA A 62 3.23 -6.87 1.69
CA ALA A 62 4.29 -7.20 2.63
C ALA A 62 4.23 -8.66 3.09
N LYS A 63 3.03 -9.17 3.38
CA LYS A 63 2.83 -10.60 3.72
C LYS A 63 3.23 -11.53 2.59
N VAL A 64 2.95 -11.17 1.34
CA VAL A 64 3.36 -11.96 0.17
C VAL A 64 4.88 -12.02 0.07
N VAL A 65 5.58 -10.88 0.22
CA VAL A 65 7.06 -10.84 0.21
C VAL A 65 7.64 -11.67 1.36
N GLN A 66 7.04 -11.59 2.55
CA GLN A 66 7.48 -12.37 3.70
C GLN A 66 7.32 -13.88 3.44
N ALA A 67 6.18 -14.32 2.91
CA ALA A 67 5.94 -15.72 2.60
C ALA A 67 6.92 -16.25 1.54
N ASP A 68 7.27 -15.43 0.54
CA ASP A 68 8.27 -15.78 -0.47
C ASP A 68 9.68 -15.98 0.12
N ASN A 69 10.05 -15.09 1.05
CA ASN A 69 11.31 -15.20 1.78
C ASN A 69 11.36 -16.42 2.70
N ASP A 70 10.29 -16.69 3.45
CA ASP A 70 10.19 -17.84 4.35
C ASP A 70 10.25 -19.16 3.57
N MET A 71 9.56 -19.24 2.42
CA MET A 71 9.65 -20.39 1.52
C MET A 71 11.07 -20.58 0.99
N SER A 72 11.74 -19.50 0.60
CA SER A 72 13.12 -19.57 0.09
C SER A 72 14.08 -20.07 1.16
N ASN A 73 13.97 -19.57 2.39
CA ASN A 73 14.78 -20.04 3.53
C ASN A 73 14.52 -21.52 3.83
N TYR A 74 13.25 -21.94 3.86
CA TYR A 74 12.91 -23.35 4.09
C TYR A 74 13.52 -24.28 3.03
N LEU A 75 13.52 -23.88 1.76
CA LEU A 75 14.17 -24.65 0.69
C LEU A 75 15.69 -24.71 0.86
N ILE A 76 16.32 -23.61 1.29
CA ILE A 76 17.76 -23.58 1.57
C ILE A 76 18.10 -24.54 2.71
N ASP A 77 17.33 -24.50 3.81
CA ASP A 77 17.54 -25.37 4.98
C ASP A 77 17.42 -26.87 4.66
N ILE A 78 16.55 -27.25 3.72
CA ILE A 78 16.42 -28.66 3.29
C ILE A 78 17.62 -29.10 2.42
N LEU A 79 18.17 -28.18 1.63
CA LEU A 79 19.20 -28.48 0.63
C LEU A 79 20.63 -28.38 1.18
N ALA A 80 20.82 -27.70 2.32
CA ALA A 80 22.10 -27.55 3.02
C ALA A 80 22.46 -28.80 3.86
#